data_AF-A0A2A5VZY0-F1
#
_entry.id   AF-A0A2A5VZY0-F1
#
_cell.length_a   1.000
_cell.length_b   1.000
_cell.length_c   1.000
_cell.angle_alpha   90.00
_cell.angle_beta   90.00
_cell.angle_gamma   90.00
#
_symmetry.space_group_name_H-M   'P 1'
#
loop_
_entity.id
_entity.type
_entity.pdbx_description
1 polymer ?
#
loop_
_entity_poly.entity_id
_entity_poly.type
_entity_poly.pdbx_seq_one_letter_code
_entity_poly.pdbx_strand_id
1 'polypeptide(L)'
;MRIDRYIARNRVIDLQSTDFKGALGELLDVCDLTAITGINRTKLLNELLDREKQMTTYLGNGVCLPHARVSMKRNYMIAVGRCPDGLRYDGQKEYRQIRYVFLLLAARNARSYLYSLASLARVFQDTSYMQRLESTPVLTDFRRELKAVFAGEGATPSRRHNRFNNLILKEAAKIAQGANCTSVLVFGDTFGGGVELGTVFRGFKTVLIAHGTSEAALERKEIDAVLPIRSFSSHRFSQLRSAVLIGLTRGVFNSSDRLCCVGGIPQSNQFDSITVVDVEREFSTMLFHKSEMLPTTVKAEVVERILAIATELAVEGREGHPVGCLFVLGNSEKISAYTKPLILNPFFGYKEEDRNILNPFMDETVKELSSIDGAFIIRGDGVLVSAGSLIHAPEYAHSLPSGLGSRHAAAASITQAVDCLCVVVSASTGQVTLFRRGEMLPLMEKVLVRTR
;
A
#
# COMPACT_ATOMS: atom_id res chain seq x y z
N MET A 1 6.55 -9.24 6.53
CA MET A 1 6.08 -10.47 7.18
C MET A 1 6.49 -11.71 6.41
N ARG A 2 7.21 -12.65 7.03
CA ARG A 2 7.41 -14.02 6.52
C ARG A 2 6.09 -14.83 6.60
N ILE A 3 5.19 -14.58 5.64
CA ILE A 3 3.85 -15.19 5.57
C ILE A 3 3.93 -16.72 5.46
N ASP A 4 4.96 -17.22 4.79
CA ASP A 4 5.29 -18.64 4.64
C ASP A 4 5.33 -19.40 5.99
N ARG A 5 5.72 -18.73 7.08
CA ARG A 5 5.79 -19.33 8.43
C ARG A 5 4.42 -19.64 9.03
N TYR A 6 3.36 -19.00 8.53
CA TYR A 6 1.99 -19.19 9.02
C TYR A 6 1.18 -20.17 8.15
N ILE A 7 1.73 -20.63 7.02
CA ILE A 7 1.12 -21.60 6.12
C ILE A 7 1.74 -22.99 6.37
N ALA A 8 1.03 -23.83 7.11
CA ALA A 8 1.46 -25.21 7.34
C ALA A 8 1.07 -26.09 6.15
N ARG A 9 1.92 -27.08 5.81
CA ARG A 9 1.71 -27.96 4.64
C ARG A 9 0.38 -28.72 4.70
N ASN A 10 -0.06 -29.10 5.89
CA ASN A 10 -1.33 -29.80 6.14
C ASN A 10 -2.57 -28.88 6.05
N ARG A 11 -2.39 -27.55 6.00
CA ARG A 11 -3.48 -26.57 5.83
C ARG A 11 -3.65 -26.09 4.39
N VAL A 12 -2.98 -26.75 3.44
CA VAL A 12 -3.13 -26.47 2.01
C VAL A 12 -3.80 -27.67 1.37
N ILE A 13 -5.03 -27.51 0.88
CA ILE A 13 -5.89 -28.60 0.42
C ILE A 13 -6.55 -28.30 -0.93
N ASP A 14 -7.03 -29.35 -1.59
CA ASP A 14 -7.98 -29.26 -2.69
C ASP A 14 -9.39 -29.30 -2.14
N LEU A 15 -10.14 -28.23 -2.35
CA LEU A 15 -11.51 -28.09 -1.89
C LEU A 15 -12.41 -29.05 -2.66
N GLN A 16 -13.27 -29.77 -1.95
CA GLN A 16 -14.26 -30.67 -2.55
C GLN A 16 -15.61 -29.97 -2.75
N SER A 17 -15.91 -29.00 -1.89
CA SER A 17 -17.14 -28.21 -1.97
C SER A 17 -17.16 -27.31 -3.19
N THR A 18 -18.33 -27.20 -3.80
CA THR A 18 -18.59 -26.32 -4.96
C THR A 18 -19.27 -25.01 -4.55
N ASP A 19 -19.52 -24.82 -3.26
CA ASP A 19 -20.07 -23.61 -2.67
C ASP A 19 -19.13 -23.02 -1.62
N PHE A 20 -19.19 -21.70 -1.46
CA PHE A 20 -18.26 -20.97 -0.61
C PHE A 20 -18.41 -21.31 0.89
N LYS A 21 -19.62 -21.62 1.35
CA LYS A 21 -19.86 -22.03 2.74
C LYS A 21 -19.22 -23.39 3.03
N GLY A 22 -19.37 -24.35 2.13
CA GLY A 22 -18.68 -25.65 2.20
C GLY A 22 -17.17 -25.49 2.19
N ALA A 23 -16.63 -24.66 1.29
CA ALA A 23 -15.20 -24.38 1.20
C ALA A 23 -14.62 -23.79 2.50
N LEU A 24 -15.31 -22.81 3.11
CA LEU A 24 -14.92 -22.26 4.42
C LEU A 24 -14.97 -23.32 5.52
N GLY A 25 -15.96 -24.22 5.49
CA GLY A 25 -16.05 -25.35 6.40
C GLY A 25 -14.82 -26.25 6.33
N GLU A 26 -14.42 -26.66 5.13
CA GLU A 26 -13.23 -27.50 4.90
C GLU A 26 -11.94 -26.81 5.37
N LEU A 27 -11.80 -25.51 5.12
CA LEU A 27 -10.64 -24.74 5.59
C LEU A 27 -10.58 -24.61 7.11
N LEU A 28 -11.73 -24.51 7.77
CA LEU A 28 -11.80 -24.52 9.23
C LEU A 28 -11.47 -25.91 9.81
N ASP A 29 -11.79 -26.99 9.10
CA ASP A 29 -11.50 -28.37 9.54
C ASP A 29 -10.01 -28.68 9.56
N VAL A 30 -9.23 -28.07 8.67
CA VAL A 30 -7.76 -28.19 8.68
C VAL A 30 -7.08 -27.18 9.61
N CYS A 31 -7.82 -26.21 10.15
CA CYS A 31 -7.31 -25.31 11.19
C CYS A 31 -7.29 -26.01 12.55
N ASP A 32 -6.23 -25.80 13.33
CA ASP A 32 -6.19 -26.29 14.71
C ASP A 32 -7.01 -25.36 15.62
N LEU A 33 -8.33 -25.62 15.66
CA LEU A 33 -9.27 -24.82 16.44
C LEU A 33 -9.14 -25.03 17.95
N THR A 34 -8.41 -26.06 18.42
CA THR A 34 -8.19 -26.29 19.86
C THR A 34 -7.34 -25.18 20.49
N ALA A 35 -6.52 -24.51 19.68
CA ALA A 35 -5.73 -23.36 20.07
C ALA A 35 -6.53 -22.04 20.14
N ILE A 36 -7.82 -22.07 19.74
CA ILE A 36 -8.72 -20.92 19.73
C ILE A 36 -9.66 -21.01 20.93
N THR A 37 -9.78 -19.91 21.67
CA THR A 37 -10.62 -19.78 22.87
C THR A 37 -11.77 -18.81 22.61
N GLY A 38 -12.89 -18.98 23.31
CA GLY A 38 -14.02 -18.03 23.28
C GLY A 38 -14.87 -18.00 22.00
N ILE A 39 -14.59 -18.85 21.01
CA ILE A 39 -15.43 -19.04 19.81
C ILE A 39 -15.35 -20.50 19.35
N ASN A 40 -16.49 -21.10 18.99
CA ASN A 40 -16.55 -22.45 18.43
C ASN A 40 -16.59 -22.41 16.90
N ARG A 41 -16.34 -23.56 16.26
CA ARG A 41 -16.30 -23.69 14.78
C ARG A 41 -17.53 -23.09 14.10
N THR A 42 -18.73 -23.44 14.55
CA THR A 42 -20.00 -22.99 13.94
C THR A 42 -20.15 -21.47 14.01
N LYS A 43 -19.84 -20.87 15.17
CA LYS A 43 -19.91 -19.43 15.35
C LYS A 43 -18.86 -18.70 14.51
N LEU A 44 -17.64 -19.25 14.40
CA LEU A 44 -16.59 -18.68 13.55
C LEU A 44 -16.96 -18.75 12.07
N LEU A 45 -17.53 -19.87 11.61
CA LEU A 45 -18.03 -20.01 10.24
C LEU A 45 -19.13 -18.98 9.93
N ASN A 46 -20.10 -18.82 10.83
CA ASN A 46 -21.17 -17.83 10.66
C ASN A 46 -20.60 -16.41 10.66
N GLU A 47 -19.65 -16.09 11.53
CA GLU A 47 -19.00 -14.78 11.55
C GLU A 47 -18.28 -14.48 10.22
N LEU A 48 -17.55 -15.45 9.65
CA LEU A 48 -16.91 -15.30 8.34
C LEU A 48 -17.94 -15.08 7.22
N LEU A 49 -19.04 -15.83 7.23
CA LEU A 49 -20.11 -15.70 6.24
C LEU A 49 -20.86 -14.36 6.37
N ASP A 50 -21.12 -13.91 7.60
CA ASP A 50 -21.77 -12.63 7.86
C ASP A 50 -20.90 -11.47 7.38
N ARG A 51 -19.57 -11.57 7.55
CA ARG A 51 -18.62 -10.59 7.00
C ARG A 51 -18.61 -10.60 5.48
N GLU A 52 -18.55 -11.78 4.86
CA GLU A 52 -18.59 -11.91 3.40
C GLU A 52 -19.85 -11.28 2.80
N LYS A 53 -20.98 -11.43 3.49
CA LYS A 53 -22.25 -10.83 3.10
C LYS A 53 -22.27 -9.30 3.21
N GLN A 54 -21.54 -8.74 4.18
CA GLN A 54 -21.40 -7.29 4.35
C GLN A 54 -20.44 -6.69 3.32
N MET A 55 -19.33 -7.36 3.06
CA MET A 55 -18.31 -6.95 2.10
C MET A 55 -17.60 -8.20 1.57
N THR A 56 -17.53 -8.33 0.25
CA THR A 56 -16.80 -9.42 -0.40
C THR A 56 -15.33 -9.44 0.03
N THR A 57 -14.79 -10.63 0.26
CA THR A 57 -13.35 -10.82 0.47
C THR A 57 -12.64 -11.29 -0.80
N TYR A 58 -13.30 -11.18 -1.95
CA TYR A 58 -12.68 -11.35 -3.25
C TYR A 58 -11.71 -10.19 -3.55
N LEU A 59 -10.48 -10.53 -3.91
CA LEU A 59 -9.40 -9.56 -4.20
C LEU A 59 -9.11 -9.40 -5.70
N GLY A 60 -9.86 -10.07 -6.57
CA GLY A 60 -9.50 -10.23 -7.99
C GLY A 60 -8.53 -11.39 -8.21
N ASN A 61 -8.12 -11.61 -9.47
CA ASN A 61 -7.20 -12.67 -9.89
C ASN A 61 -7.60 -14.09 -9.41
N GLY A 62 -8.89 -14.34 -9.21
CA GLY A 62 -9.37 -15.63 -8.69
C GLY A 62 -8.99 -15.88 -7.22
N VAL A 63 -8.68 -14.87 -6.42
CA VAL A 63 -8.32 -15.04 -5.01
C VAL A 63 -9.38 -14.47 -4.09
N CYS A 64 -9.78 -15.26 -3.10
CA CYS A 64 -10.61 -14.83 -1.98
C CYS A 64 -9.81 -14.94 -0.68
N LEU A 65 -9.92 -13.96 0.22
CA LEU A 65 -9.17 -13.91 1.48
C LEU A 65 -10.12 -13.72 2.69
N PRO A 66 -10.95 -14.73 3.03
CA PRO A 66 -11.82 -14.67 4.20
C PRO A 66 -11.00 -14.57 5.48
N HIS A 67 -11.44 -13.74 6.42
CA HIS A 67 -10.62 -13.43 7.58
C HIS A 67 -11.42 -13.11 8.84
N ALA A 68 -10.85 -13.45 10.00
CA ALA A 68 -11.49 -13.18 11.30
C ALA A 68 -10.47 -12.99 12.42
N ARG A 69 -10.87 -12.22 13.44
CA ARG A 69 -10.11 -12.03 14.67
C ARG A 69 -10.58 -12.96 15.78
N VAL A 70 -9.70 -13.86 16.20
CA VAL A 70 -9.99 -14.91 17.18
C VAL A 70 -9.06 -14.82 18.39
N SER A 71 -9.46 -15.37 19.54
CA SER A 71 -8.60 -15.41 20.74
C SER A 71 -7.69 -16.64 20.67
N MET A 72 -6.42 -16.44 20.30
CA MET A 72 -5.43 -17.51 20.20
C MET A 72 -4.03 -17.03 20.58
N LYS A 73 -3.14 -17.97 20.96
CA LYS A 73 -1.76 -17.65 21.38
C LYS A 73 -0.85 -17.26 20.21
N ARG A 74 -1.05 -17.84 19.03
CA ARG A 74 -0.26 -17.53 17.83
C ARG A 74 -0.83 -16.28 17.17
N ASN A 75 0.03 -15.40 16.66
CA ASN A 75 -0.41 -14.14 16.05
C ASN A 75 -1.32 -14.36 14.83
N TYR A 76 -0.99 -15.35 13.98
CA TYR A 76 -1.72 -15.64 12.75
C TYR A 76 -1.80 -17.15 12.47
N MET A 77 -2.84 -17.56 11.76
CA MET A 77 -3.03 -18.91 11.22
C MET A 77 -3.62 -18.79 9.82
N ILE A 78 -3.01 -19.44 8.83
CA ILE A 78 -3.47 -19.40 7.43
C ILE A 78 -3.76 -20.83 6.95
N ALA A 79 -4.92 -20.99 6.31
CA ALA A 79 -5.29 -22.17 5.53
C ALA A 79 -5.59 -21.77 4.09
N VAL A 80 -5.29 -22.66 3.14
CA VAL A 80 -5.37 -22.39 1.71
C VAL A 80 -6.11 -23.52 1.01
N GLY A 81 -7.15 -23.17 0.28
CA GLY A 81 -7.95 -24.10 -0.51
C GLY A 81 -7.81 -23.79 -1.99
N ARG A 82 -7.55 -24.81 -2.81
CA ARG A 82 -7.64 -24.71 -4.27
C ARG A 82 -9.00 -25.18 -4.74
N CYS A 83 -9.63 -24.42 -5.62
CA CYS A 83 -10.90 -24.76 -6.26
C CYS A 83 -10.80 -24.42 -7.76
N PRO A 84 -10.24 -25.33 -8.59
CA PRO A 84 -9.99 -25.06 -10.02
C PRO A 84 -11.24 -24.64 -10.80
N ASP A 85 -12.40 -25.19 -10.44
CA ASP A 85 -13.69 -24.93 -11.09
C ASP A 85 -14.44 -23.71 -10.50
N GLY A 86 -13.85 -23.09 -9.47
CA GLY A 86 -14.47 -22.02 -8.70
C GLY A 86 -15.60 -22.43 -7.78
N LEU A 87 -16.24 -21.42 -7.19
CA LEU A 87 -17.22 -21.59 -6.13
C LEU A 87 -18.54 -20.92 -6.49
N ARG A 88 -19.60 -21.35 -5.82
CA ARG A 88 -20.92 -20.73 -5.86
C ARG A 88 -21.20 -20.04 -4.52
N TYR A 89 -21.67 -18.80 -4.58
CA TYR A 89 -22.12 -18.10 -3.38
C TYR A 89 -23.22 -17.10 -3.75
N ASP A 90 -24.40 -17.26 -3.14
CA ASP A 90 -25.50 -16.30 -3.18
C ASP A 90 -25.80 -15.68 -4.55
N GLY A 91 -25.72 -16.47 -5.63
CA GLY A 91 -25.96 -16.00 -7.01
C GLY A 91 -24.88 -15.10 -7.63
N GLN A 92 -23.81 -14.79 -6.91
CA GLN A 92 -22.70 -13.95 -7.39
C GLN A 92 -21.87 -14.70 -8.44
N LYS A 93 -21.70 -14.09 -9.61
CA LYS A 93 -21.02 -14.73 -10.77
C LYS A 93 -19.50 -14.74 -10.59
N GLU A 94 -18.98 -13.76 -9.87
CA GLU A 94 -17.57 -13.52 -9.57
C GLU A 94 -16.95 -14.72 -8.83
N TYR A 95 -17.74 -15.41 -8.00
CA TYR A 95 -17.27 -16.57 -7.24
C TYR A 95 -16.88 -17.76 -8.14
N ARG A 96 -17.40 -17.84 -9.36
CA ARG A 96 -16.98 -18.83 -10.36
C ARG A 96 -15.55 -18.59 -10.86
N GLN A 97 -15.02 -17.39 -10.69
CA GLN A 97 -13.65 -17.04 -11.06
C GLN A 97 -12.66 -17.37 -9.95
N ILE A 98 -13.13 -17.66 -8.72
CA ILE A 98 -12.24 -18.01 -7.60
C ILE A 98 -11.49 -19.29 -7.97
N ARG A 99 -10.19 -19.30 -7.74
CA ARG A 99 -9.28 -20.45 -7.87
C ARG A 99 -8.66 -20.80 -6.53
N TYR A 100 -8.54 -19.81 -5.65
CA TYR A 100 -7.89 -19.96 -4.36
C TYR A 100 -8.68 -19.24 -3.27
N VAL A 101 -8.85 -19.92 -2.13
CA VAL A 101 -9.41 -19.34 -0.91
C VAL A 101 -8.35 -19.37 0.19
N PHE A 102 -7.95 -18.21 0.67
CA PHE A 102 -6.97 -18.03 1.75
C PHE A 102 -7.71 -17.62 3.02
N LEU A 103 -7.90 -18.55 3.95
CA LEU A 103 -8.49 -18.24 5.25
C LEU A 103 -7.40 -17.68 6.18
N LEU A 104 -7.55 -16.44 6.64
CA LEU A 104 -6.68 -15.80 7.62
C LEU A 104 -7.38 -15.64 8.97
N LEU A 105 -6.91 -16.37 9.99
CA LEU A 105 -7.29 -16.14 11.37
C LEU A 105 -6.18 -15.35 12.07
N ALA A 106 -6.54 -14.26 12.75
CA ALA A 106 -5.60 -13.40 13.46
C ALA A 106 -5.94 -13.29 14.95
N ALA A 107 -4.91 -13.24 15.80
CA ALA A 107 -5.12 -13.04 17.23
C ALA A 107 -5.69 -11.65 17.50
N ARG A 108 -6.60 -11.53 18.47
CA ARG A 108 -7.19 -10.23 18.86
C ARG A 108 -6.17 -9.17 19.26
N ASN A 109 -5.02 -9.58 19.82
CA ASN A 109 -3.93 -8.70 20.22
C ASN A 109 -2.91 -8.43 19.11
N ALA A 110 -3.12 -8.95 17.90
CA ALA A 110 -2.22 -8.71 16.77
C ALA A 110 -2.31 -7.24 16.31
N ARG A 111 -1.34 -6.43 16.74
CA ARG A 111 -1.27 -4.98 16.46
C ARG A 111 -1.17 -4.64 14.96
N SER A 112 -0.69 -5.57 14.13
CA SER A 112 -0.43 -5.37 12.70
C SER A 112 -1.32 -6.22 11.79
N TYR A 113 -2.51 -6.61 12.25
CA TYR A 113 -3.43 -7.47 11.51
C TYR A 113 -3.75 -6.94 10.09
N LEU A 114 -4.17 -5.67 9.98
CA LEU A 114 -4.49 -5.06 8.68
C LEU A 114 -3.27 -4.99 7.77
N TYR A 115 -2.08 -4.80 8.33
CA TYR A 115 -0.84 -4.82 7.58
C TYR A 115 -0.51 -6.21 7.03
N SER A 116 -0.73 -7.27 7.81
CA SER A 116 -0.58 -8.65 7.37
C SER A 116 -1.56 -8.99 6.23
N LEU A 117 -2.81 -8.53 6.36
CA LEU A 117 -3.83 -8.67 5.33
C LEU A 117 -3.45 -7.91 4.04
N ALA A 118 -3.01 -6.66 4.16
CA ALA A 118 -2.53 -5.84 3.04
C ALA A 118 -1.27 -6.43 2.38
N SER A 119 -0.40 -7.08 3.15
CA SER A 119 0.79 -7.77 2.62
C SER A 119 0.43 -9.04 1.87
N LEU A 120 -0.57 -9.80 2.33
CA LEU A 120 -1.12 -10.97 1.62
C LEU A 120 -1.77 -10.55 0.31
N ALA A 121 -2.67 -9.56 0.36
CA ALA A 121 -3.35 -9.03 -0.82
C ALA A 121 -2.37 -8.58 -1.93
N ARG A 122 -1.25 -7.96 -1.54
CA ARG A 122 -0.21 -7.54 -2.48
C ARG A 122 0.39 -8.69 -3.28
N VAL A 123 0.65 -9.84 -2.65
CA VAL A 123 1.20 -11.00 -3.36
C VAL A 123 0.22 -11.52 -4.42
N PHE A 124 -1.09 -11.42 -4.15
CA PHE A 124 -2.14 -11.85 -5.08
C PHE A 124 -2.38 -10.89 -6.25
N GLN A 125 -1.96 -9.63 -6.12
CA GLN A 125 -2.04 -8.64 -7.20
C GLN A 125 -0.89 -8.78 -8.21
N ASP A 126 0.20 -9.46 -7.85
CA ASP A 126 1.33 -9.69 -8.76
C ASP A 126 1.02 -10.82 -9.76
N THR A 127 0.86 -10.48 -11.03
CA THR A 127 0.52 -11.41 -12.11
C THR A 127 1.58 -12.50 -12.30
N SER A 128 2.86 -12.21 -12.04
CA SER A 128 3.95 -13.18 -12.19
C SER A 128 3.88 -14.27 -11.13
N TYR A 129 3.55 -13.90 -9.88
CA TYR A 129 3.34 -14.87 -8.80
C TYR A 129 2.07 -15.69 -9.04
N MET A 130 0.99 -15.06 -9.50
CA MET A 130 -0.26 -15.77 -9.79
C MET A 130 -0.10 -16.78 -10.93
N GLN A 131 0.65 -16.44 -11.99
CA GLN A 131 0.96 -17.38 -13.08
C GLN A 131 1.80 -18.57 -12.59
N ARG A 132 2.77 -18.36 -11.70
CA ARG A 132 3.54 -19.45 -11.08
C ARG A 132 2.64 -20.42 -10.31
N LEU A 133 1.74 -19.89 -9.50
CA LEU A 133 0.75 -20.70 -8.75
C LEU A 133 -0.19 -21.46 -9.69
N GLU A 134 -0.66 -20.81 -10.77
CA GLU A 134 -1.52 -21.46 -11.78
C GLU A 134 -0.81 -22.59 -12.53
N SER A 135 0.49 -22.45 -12.79
CA SER A 135 1.29 -23.48 -13.47
C SER A 135 1.57 -24.74 -12.63
N THR A 136 1.07 -24.83 -11.39
CA THR A 136 1.28 -25.98 -10.49
C THR A 136 -0.03 -26.75 -10.19
N PRO A 137 -0.51 -27.60 -11.11
CA PRO A 137 -1.77 -28.34 -10.94
C PRO A 137 -1.69 -29.43 -9.85
N VAL A 138 -0.50 -29.98 -9.59
CA VAL A 138 -0.30 -31.01 -8.57
C VAL A 138 -0.15 -30.37 -7.18
N LEU A 139 -0.96 -30.81 -6.21
CA LEU A 139 -1.02 -30.23 -4.86
C LEU A 139 0.33 -30.20 -4.14
N THR A 140 1.18 -31.20 -4.34
CA THR A 140 2.52 -31.26 -3.74
C THR A 140 3.44 -30.16 -4.28
N ASP A 141 3.38 -29.90 -5.58
CA ASP A 141 4.17 -28.85 -6.23
C ASP A 141 3.61 -27.48 -5.89
N PHE A 142 2.29 -27.33 -5.89
CA PHE A 142 1.62 -26.11 -5.43
C PHE A 142 2.04 -25.75 -3.99
N ARG A 143 2.08 -26.71 -3.07
CA ARG A 143 2.53 -26.48 -1.68
C ARG A 143 3.97 -25.96 -1.59
N ARG A 144 4.85 -26.42 -2.49
CA ARG A 144 6.25 -25.95 -2.57
C ARG A 144 6.31 -24.55 -3.15
N GLU A 145 5.60 -24.33 -4.25
CA GLU A 145 5.57 -23.06 -4.97
C GLU A 145 4.95 -21.94 -4.13
N LEU A 146 3.84 -22.24 -3.45
CA LEU A 146 3.20 -21.34 -2.49
C LEU A 146 4.20 -20.88 -1.42
N LYS A 147 4.99 -21.79 -0.84
CA LYS A 147 6.01 -21.39 0.13
C LYS A 147 7.09 -20.51 -0.49
N ALA A 148 7.54 -20.80 -1.71
CA ALA A 148 8.57 -19.99 -2.38
C ALA A 148 8.07 -18.57 -2.70
N VAL A 149 6.86 -18.45 -3.26
CA VAL A 149 6.20 -17.17 -3.54
C VAL A 149 6.05 -16.34 -2.27
N PHE A 150 5.55 -16.95 -1.18
CA PHE A 150 5.33 -16.23 0.09
C PHE A 150 6.60 -16.07 0.96
N ALA A 151 7.71 -16.72 0.61
CA ALA A 151 9.02 -16.52 1.24
C ALA A 151 9.81 -15.34 0.64
N GLY A 152 9.35 -14.80 -0.51
CA GLY A 152 9.98 -13.65 -1.17
C GLY A 152 11.15 -14.00 -2.09
N GLU A 153 11.29 -15.26 -2.51
CA GLU A 153 12.30 -15.68 -3.49
C GLU A 153 11.78 -15.43 -4.92
N GLY A 154 12.11 -14.25 -5.46
CA GLY A 154 11.96 -13.97 -6.89
C GLY A 154 13.20 -14.41 -7.69
N ALA A 155 13.00 -14.60 -8.99
CA ALA A 155 13.94 -15.18 -9.93
C ALA A 155 15.38 -14.62 -9.86
N THR A 156 16.38 -15.51 -9.85
CA THR A 156 17.80 -15.15 -9.95
C THR A 156 18.09 -14.40 -11.26
N PRO A 157 18.68 -13.19 -11.23
CA PRO A 157 18.95 -12.42 -12.43
C PRO A 157 20.04 -13.06 -13.31
N SER A 158 19.90 -12.91 -14.63
CA SER A 158 20.87 -13.36 -15.64
C SER A 158 22.28 -12.78 -15.40
N ARG A 159 23.30 -13.63 -15.51
CA ARG A 159 24.73 -13.37 -15.21
C ARG A 159 25.34 -12.13 -15.91
N ARG A 160 24.77 -11.68 -17.04
CA ARG A 160 25.23 -10.49 -17.80
C ARG A 160 24.75 -9.16 -17.19
N HIS A 161 23.52 -9.11 -16.70
CA HIS A 161 22.93 -7.92 -16.06
C HIS A 161 23.63 -7.59 -14.73
N ASN A 162 24.12 -8.62 -14.04
CA ASN A 162 24.82 -8.47 -12.77
C ASN A 162 26.11 -7.63 -12.90
N ARG A 163 26.86 -7.69 -14.02
CA ARG A 163 28.08 -6.87 -14.20
C ARG A 163 27.79 -5.38 -14.35
N PHE A 164 26.77 -5.02 -15.12
CA PHE A 164 26.39 -3.62 -15.34
C PHE A 164 25.81 -3.00 -14.07
N ASN A 165 24.93 -3.72 -13.37
CA ASN A 165 24.37 -3.27 -12.11
C ASN A 165 25.46 -3.06 -11.04
N ASN A 166 26.44 -3.96 -10.96
CA ASN A 166 27.59 -3.78 -10.07
C ASN A 166 28.44 -2.56 -10.42
N LEU A 167 28.58 -2.21 -11.70
CA LEU A 167 29.25 -0.98 -12.11
C LEU A 167 28.48 0.26 -11.64
N ILE A 168 27.16 0.30 -11.90
CA ILE A 168 26.30 1.41 -11.47
C ILE A 168 26.35 1.60 -9.95
N LEU A 169 26.25 0.51 -9.16
CA LEU A 169 26.34 0.59 -7.70
C LEU A 169 27.70 1.15 -7.23
N LYS A 170 28.81 0.73 -7.87
CA LYS A 170 30.16 1.25 -7.54
C LYS A 170 30.31 2.73 -7.86
N GLU A 171 29.84 3.17 -9.02
CA GLU A 171 29.90 4.59 -9.38
C GLU A 171 28.96 5.44 -8.51
N ALA A 172 27.79 4.90 -8.15
CA ALA A 172 26.89 5.55 -7.20
C ALA A 172 27.53 5.77 -5.83
N ALA A 173 28.33 4.83 -5.34
CA ALA A 173 29.07 4.99 -4.08
C ALA A 173 30.11 6.13 -4.16
N LYS A 174 30.83 6.25 -5.27
CA LYS A 174 31.77 7.36 -5.51
C LYS A 174 31.04 8.70 -5.60
N ILE A 175 29.91 8.74 -6.30
CA ILE A 175 29.06 9.94 -6.40
C ILE A 175 28.54 10.34 -5.02
N ALA A 176 28.05 9.37 -4.23
CA ALA A 176 27.57 9.60 -2.87
C ALA A 176 28.67 10.21 -1.99
N GLN A 177 29.91 9.70 -2.11
CA GLN A 177 31.05 10.24 -1.38
C GLN A 177 31.40 11.66 -1.84
N GLY A 178 31.54 11.89 -3.15
CA GLY A 178 31.91 13.20 -3.70
C GLY A 178 30.84 14.28 -3.48
N ALA A 179 29.58 13.88 -3.39
CA ALA A 179 28.46 14.78 -3.11
C ALA A 179 28.21 15.00 -1.60
N ASN A 180 28.95 14.34 -0.72
CA ASN A 180 28.73 14.33 0.74
C ASN A 180 27.32 13.85 1.13
N CYS A 181 26.84 12.77 0.51
CA CYS A 181 25.58 12.14 0.90
C CYS A 181 25.71 11.43 2.24
N THR A 182 24.69 11.53 3.09
CA THR A 182 24.62 10.81 4.37
C THR A 182 24.01 9.41 4.17
N SER A 183 23.11 9.27 3.20
CA SER A 183 22.40 8.02 2.92
C SER A 183 22.36 7.65 1.44
N VAL A 184 22.25 6.36 1.15
CA VAL A 184 22.03 5.81 -0.19
C VAL A 184 20.68 5.12 -0.24
N LEU A 185 19.82 5.50 -1.18
CA LEU A 185 18.52 4.88 -1.43
C LEU A 185 18.62 3.99 -2.66
N VAL A 186 18.18 2.75 -2.56
CA VAL A 186 18.20 1.80 -3.67
C VAL A 186 16.77 1.39 -4.01
N PHE A 187 16.35 1.62 -5.25
CA PHE A 187 15.04 1.26 -5.78
C PHE A 187 15.03 -0.21 -6.21
N GLY A 188 14.52 -1.06 -5.31
CA GLY A 188 14.46 -2.50 -5.46
C GLY A 188 13.35 -3.00 -6.39
N ASP A 189 12.35 -2.19 -6.69
CA ASP A 189 11.31 -2.46 -7.71
C ASP A 189 11.88 -2.61 -9.13
N THR A 190 13.11 -2.15 -9.34
CA THR A 190 13.91 -2.47 -10.54
C THR A 190 14.08 -4.00 -10.72
N PHE A 191 14.02 -4.80 -9.64
CA PHE A 191 14.27 -6.24 -9.65
C PHE A 191 13.12 -7.05 -9.07
N GLY A 192 12.62 -8.04 -9.83
CA GLY A 192 11.52 -8.92 -9.39
C GLY A 192 11.89 -9.92 -8.27
N GLY A 193 13.18 -10.02 -7.89
CA GLY A 193 13.69 -10.96 -6.88
C GLY A 193 14.55 -10.34 -5.79
N GLY A 194 14.52 -9.02 -5.66
CA GLY A 194 15.37 -8.28 -4.72
C GLY A 194 16.76 -7.96 -5.28
N VAL A 195 17.46 -7.05 -4.60
CA VAL A 195 18.76 -6.51 -5.01
C VAL A 195 19.88 -7.06 -4.14
N GLU A 196 20.94 -7.61 -4.73
CA GLU A 196 22.19 -7.86 -4.02
C GLU A 196 23.05 -6.59 -4.05
N LEU A 197 23.20 -5.95 -2.89
CA LEU A 197 23.98 -4.71 -2.76
C LEU A 197 25.45 -4.98 -2.42
N GLY A 198 25.72 -6.10 -1.74
CA GLY A 198 27.04 -6.40 -1.19
C GLY A 198 27.54 -5.28 -0.29
N THR A 199 28.87 -5.20 -0.12
CA THR A 199 29.50 -4.18 0.74
C THR A 199 29.77 -2.85 0.04
N VAL A 200 29.10 -2.56 -1.09
CA VAL A 200 29.44 -1.42 -1.96
C VAL A 200 29.20 -0.08 -1.28
N PHE A 201 28.16 0.03 -0.45
CA PHE A 201 27.78 1.25 0.25
C PHE A 201 28.28 1.31 1.70
N ARG A 202 29.38 0.61 2.02
CA ARG A 202 29.97 0.63 3.35
C ARG A 202 30.31 2.08 3.76
N GLY A 203 29.76 2.53 4.88
CA GLY A 203 29.95 3.90 5.40
C GLY A 203 28.80 4.85 5.11
N PHE A 204 27.80 4.45 4.34
CA PHE A 204 26.55 5.17 4.17
C PHE A 204 25.41 4.44 4.87
N LYS A 205 24.40 5.21 5.31
CA LYS A 205 23.11 4.64 5.70
C LYS A 205 22.39 4.15 4.45
N THR A 206 22.25 2.84 4.29
CA THR A 206 21.69 2.21 3.08
C THR A 206 20.21 1.88 3.29
N VAL A 207 19.36 2.43 2.43
CA VAL A 207 17.91 2.29 2.53
C VAL A 207 17.36 1.65 1.26
N LEU A 208 16.69 0.51 1.42
CA LEU A 208 16.06 -0.17 0.30
C LEU A 208 14.62 0.32 0.14
N ILE A 209 14.30 0.82 -1.04
CA ILE A 209 12.93 1.10 -1.47
C ILE A 209 12.37 -0.16 -2.11
N ALA A 210 11.30 -0.73 -1.56
CA ALA A 210 10.73 -1.97 -2.06
C ALA A 210 9.24 -1.80 -2.37
N HIS A 211 8.74 -2.54 -3.37
CA HIS A 211 7.31 -2.67 -3.59
C HIS A 211 6.74 -3.61 -2.52
N GLY A 212 6.40 -3.02 -1.38
CA GLY A 212 5.86 -3.74 -0.24
C GLY A 212 6.86 -4.22 0.79
N THR A 213 6.34 -5.03 1.70
CA THR A 213 6.84 -5.20 3.05
C THR A 213 7.46 -6.59 3.21
N SER A 214 8.50 -6.85 2.41
CA SER A 214 9.27 -8.06 2.57
C SER A 214 10.20 -7.91 3.77
N GLU A 215 9.88 -8.62 4.86
CA GLU A 215 10.76 -8.75 6.03
C GLU A 215 12.11 -9.41 5.67
N ALA A 216 12.18 -10.13 4.55
CA ALA A 216 13.41 -10.77 4.08
C ALA A 216 14.51 -9.76 3.69
N ALA A 217 14.15 -8.50 3.42
CA ALA A 217 15.12 -7.43 3.17
C ALA A 217 15.72 -6.85 4.47
N LEU A 218 15.00 -6.92 5.60
CA LEU A 218 15.44 -6.39 6.90
C LEU A 218 16.45 -7.31 7.61
N GLU A 219 16.56 -8.59 7.23
CA GLU A 219 17.54 -9.53 7.81
C GLU A 219 18.95 -9.42 7.19
N ARG A 220 19.12 -8.55 6.18
CA ARG A 220 20.42 -8.35 5.52
C ARG A 220 21.23 -7.30 6.30
N LYS A 221 22.39 -7.70 6.83
CA LYS A 221 23.31 -6.84 7.61
C LYS A 221 23.77 -5.55 6.89
N GLU A 222 23.56 -5.47 5.59
CA GLU A 222 24.02 -4.38 4.70
C GLU A 222 22.92 -3.32 4.46
N ILE A 223 21.71 -3.51 4.99
CA ILE A 223 20.56 -2.62 4.80
C ILE A 223 20.13 -2.07 6.16
N ASP A 224 20.18 -0.75 6.32
CA ASP A 224 19.84 -0.07 7.57
C ASP A 224 18.32 0.16 7.72
N ALA A 225 17.61 0.33 6.61
CA ALA A 225 16.16 0.50 6.61
C ALA A 225 15.51 0.03 5.30
N VAL A 226 14.23 -0.34 5.38
CA VAL A 226 13.41 -0.68 4.21
C VAL A 226 12.16 0.20 4.20
N LEU A 227 11.94 0.89 3.07
CA LEU A 227 10.77 1.74 2.85
C LEU A 227 9.84 1.07 1.82
N PRO A 228 8.65 0.60 2.22
CA PRO A 228 7.65 0.13 1.28
C PRO A 228 7.01 1.32 0.56
N ILE A 229 7.00 1.29 -0.77
CA ILE A 229 6.35 2.34 -1.57
C ILE A 229 5.49 1.70 -2.64
N ARG A 230 4.23 2.17 -2.72
CA ARG A 230 3.24 1.77 -3.71
C ARG A 230 3.02 2.88 -4.75
N SER A 231 4.10 3.49 -5.24
CA SER A 231 3.99 4.54 -6.25
C SER A 231 3.84 3.89 -7.62
N PHE A 232 2.62 3.88 -8.15
CA PHE A 232 2.28 3.42 -9.51
C PHE A 232 2.69 4.39 -10.62
N SER A 233 3.42 5.45 -10.29
CA SER A 233 3.99 6.32 -11.32
C SER A 233 5.15 5.62 -12.04
N SER A 234 5.07 5.59 -13.37
CA SER A 234 6.18 5.20 -14.24
C SER A 234 7.29 6.27 -14.29
N HIS A 235 7.07 7.42 -13.64
CA HIS A 235 8.04 8.51 -13.57
C HIS A 235 8.97 8.35 -12.36
N ARG A 236 10.27 8.21 -12.64
CA ARG A 236 11.36 7.99 -11.68
C ARG A 236 11.37 9.03 -10.54
N PHE A 237 11.14 10.31 -10.86
CA PHE A 237 11.15 11.39 -9.86
C PHE A 237 9.95 11.35 -8.90
N SER A 238 8.78 10.84 -9.32
CA SER A 238 7.61 10.73 -8.43
C SER A 238 7.80 9.66 -7.36
N GLN A 239 8.40 8.52 -7.75
CA GLN A 239 8.77 7.48 -6.79
C GLN A 239 9.82 8.00 -5.80
N LEU A 240 10.81 8.75 -6.30
CA LEU A 240 11.83 9.39 -5.47
C LEU A 240 11.21 10.34 -4.44
N ARG A 241 10.35 11.27 -4.87
CA ARG A 241 9.72 12.23 -3.95
C ARG A 241 8.88 11.53 -2.89
N SER A 242 8.13 10.50 -3.28
CA SER A 242 7.37 9.66 -2.35
C SER A 242 8.28 8.93 -1.37
N ALA A 243 9.43 8.44 -1.82
CA ALA A 243 10.41 7.74 -0.99
C ALA A 243 11.04 8.63 0.06
N VAL A 244 11.48 9.82 -0.35
CA VAL A 244 12.06 10.79 0.57
C VAL A 244 10.99 11.24 1.57
N LEU A 245 9.76 11.52 1.12
CA LEU A 245 8.65 11.86 2.01
C LEU A 245 8.40 10.76 3.04
N ILE A 246 8.19 9.51 2.62
CA ILE A 246 7.93 8.38 3.54
C ILE A 246 9.14 8.17 4.46
N GLY A 247 10.37 8.29 3.95
CA GLY A 247 11.59 8.20 4.73
C GLY A 247 11.68 9.25 5.83
N LEU A 248 11.33 10.52 5.52
CA LEU A 248 11.24 11.59 6.51
C LEU A 248 10.15 11.30 7.54
N THR A 249 8.97 10.85 7.11
CA THR A 249 7.85 10.54 8.02
C THR A 249 8.15 9.41 9.00
N ARG A 250 9.02 8.47 8.62
CA ARG A 250 9.46 7.35 9.47
C ARG A 250 10.73 7.65 10.26
N GLY A 251 11.30 8.85 10.14
CA GLY A 251 12.59 9.21 10.76
C GLY A 251 13.79 8.44 10.21
N VAL A 252 13.67 7.92 8.99
CA VAL A 252 14.78 7.25 8.29
C VAL A 252 15.80 8.26 7.79
N PHE A 253 15.36 9.47 7.43
CA PHE A 253 16.22 10.61 7.06
C PHE A 253 15.79 11.85 7.83
N ASN A 254 16.70 12.81 7.91
CA ASN A 254 16.47 14.15 8.44
C ASN A 254 16.32 15.15 7.30
N SER A 255 15.74 16.32 7.60
CA SER A 255 15.58 17.40 6.63
C SER A 255 16.89 17.95 6.07
N SER A 256 17.99 17.84 6.83
CA SER A 256 19.33 18.28 6.44
C SER A 256 20.13 17.21 5.69
N ASP A 257 19.55 16.03 5.46
CA ASP A 257 20.28 14.94 4.80
C ASP A 257 20.42 15.17 3.30
N ARG A 258 21.52 14.64 2.75
CA ARG A 258 21.71 14.52 1.31
C ARG A 258 21.73 13.06 0.92
N LEU A 259 20.94 12.72 -0.08
CA LEU A 259 20.59 11.34 -0.43
C LEU A 259 21.11 11.01 -1.82
N CYS A 260 21.81 9.88 -1.98
CA CYS A 260 22.14 9.32 -3.29
C CYS A 260 21.13 8.23 -3.64
N CYS A 261 20.29 8.45 -4.65
CA CYS A 261 19.26 7.54 -5.09
C CYS A 261 19.73 6.75 -6.31
N VAL A 262 19.65 5.41 -6.25
CA VAL A 262 20.02 4.49 -7.33
C VAL A 262 18.80 3.70 -7.74
N GLY A 263 18.41 3.78 -9.00
CA GLY A 263 17.20 3.14 -9.49
C GLY A 263 17.21 2.87 -10.99
N GLY A 264 16.09 2.36 -11.48
CA GLY A 264 15.89 1.99 -12.86
C GLY A 264 14.40 1.96 -13.20
N ILE A 265 14.09 1.58 -14.44
CA ILE A 265 12.71 1.27 -14.82
C ILE A 265 12.25 0.04 -14.01
N PRO A 266 11.05 0.05 -13.40
CA PRO A 266 10.53 -1.10 -12.65
C PRO A 266 10.56 -2.39 -13.49
N GLN A 267 10.93 -3.51 -12.85
CA GLN A 267 11.05 -4.84 -13.45
C GLN A 267 12.05 -4.99 -14.63
N SER A 268 12.83 -3.95 -14.95
CA SER A 268 13.85 -4.03 -16.02
C SER A 268 15.05 -4.90 -15.67
N ASN A 269 15.23 -5.25 -14.38
CA ASN A 269 16.43 -5.89 -13.82
C ASN A 269 17.74 -5.13 -14.12
N GLN A 270 17.66 -3.83 -14.39
CA GLN A 270 18.79 -2.98 -14.73
C GLN A 270 18.69 -1.61 -14.07
N PHE A 271 19.72 -1.23 -13.29
CA PHE A 271 19.85 0.15 -12.83
C PHE A 271 20.26 1.04 -13.99
N ASP A 272 19.62 2.18 -14.16
CA ASP A 272 19.93 3.13 -15.24
C ASP A 272 20.11 4.58 -14.75
N SER A 273 19.79 4.85 -13.48
CA SER A 273 19.70 6.20 -12.94
C SER A 273 20.40 6.31 -11.59
N ILE A 274 21.19 7.38 -11.43
CA ILE A 274 21.76 7.82 -10.15
C ILE A 274 21.37 9.29 -9.97
N THR A 275 20.80 9.64 -8.83
CA THR A 275 20.30 11.00 -8.56
C THR A 275 20.71 11.43 -7.15
N VAL A 276 21.31 12.62 -7.03
CA VAL A 276 21.63 13.22 -5.73
C VAL A 276 20.52 14.20 -5.37
N VAL A 277 19.99 14.06 -4.16
CA VAL A 277 18.88 14.87 -3.66
C VAL A 277 19.29 15.55 -2.37
N ASP A 278 19.20 16.87 -2.38
CA ASP A 278 19.35 17.71 -1.20
C ASP A 278 17.96 17.91 -0.59
N VAL A 279 17.69 17.26 0.55
CA VAL A 279 16.34 17.20 1.12
C VAL A 279 15.83 18.57 1.51
N GLU A 280 16.68 19.39 2.12
CA GLU A 280 16.33 20.73 2.56
C GLU A 280 15.93 21.60 1.36
N ARG A 281 16.67 21.50 0.25
CA ARG A 281 16.40 22.29 -0.94
C ARG A 281 15.15 21.82 -1.68
N GLU A 282 15.00 20.52 -1.89
CA GLU A 282 13.90 19.93 -2.67
C GLU A 282 12.56 20.01 -1.92
N PHE A 283 12.57 19.87 -0.59
CA PHE A 283 11.37 19.88 0.25
C PHE A 283 11.22 21.18 1.05
N SER A 284 11.99 22.22 0.69
CA SER A 284 12.03 23.52 1.36
C SER A 284 10.63 24.05 1.67
N THR A 285 9.73 24.07 0.66
CA THR A 285 8.34 24.52 0.77
C THR A 285 7.58 23.91 1.95
N MET A 286 7.83 22.64 2.29
CA MET A 286 7.18 21.96 3.41
C MET A 286 7.97 22.03 4.72
N LEU A 287 9.28 22.25 4.65
CA LEU A 287 10.20 22.26 5.78
C LEU A 287 10.45 23.66 6.37
N PHE A 288 10.02 24.74 5.69
CA PHE A 288 10.31 26.13 6.07
C PHE A 288 9.96 26.51 7.52
N HIS A 289 9.05 25.81 8.19
CA HIS A 289 8.62 26.15 9.55
C HIS A 289 9.26 25.32 10.68
N LYS A 290 10.37 24.59 10.47
CA LYS A 290 10.95 23.65 11.47
C LYS A 290 9.89 22.73 12.11
N SER A 291 8.85 22.44 11.33
CA SER A 291 7.64 21.80 11.81
C SER A 291 7.59 20.40 11.25
N GLU A 292 7.08 19.46 12.04
CA GLU A 292 6.95 18.07 11.63
C GLU A 292 6.17 17.98 10.30
N MET A 293 6.76 17.28 9.33
CA MET A 293 6.19 17.01 8.00
C MET A 293 4.76 16.45 8.11
N LEU A 294 4.52 15.59 9.09
CA LEU A 294 3.22 15.05 9.41
C LEU A 294 2.64 15.69 10.67
N PRO A 295 1.31 15.87 10.75
CA PRO A 295 0.67 16.09 12.04
C PRO A 295 0.96 14.91 12.98
N THR A 296 1.21 15.18 14.26
CA THR A 296 1.53 14.17 15.29
C THR A 296 0.50 13.04 15.40
N THR A 297 -0.76 13.32 15.02
CA THR A 297 -1.86 12.35 15.05
C THR A 297 -1.87 11.39 13.86
N VAL A 298 -1.11 11.67 12.80
CA VAL A 298 -1.16 10.94 11.52
C VAL A 298 -0.04 9.91 11.44
N LYS A 299 -0.40 8.64 11.24
CA LYS A 299 0.57 7.55 11.06
C LYS A 299 1.13 7.54 9.64
N ALA A 300 2.43 7.30 9.49
CA ALA A 300 3.10 7.22 8.20
C ALA A 300 2.50 6.16 7.25
N GLU A 301 2.07 5.00 7.78
CA GLU A 301 1.44 3.92 7.00
C GLU A 301 0.11 4.34 6.35
N VAL A 302 -0.62 5.27 6.96
CA VAL A 302 -1.89 5.80 6.43
C VAL A 302 -1.61 6.72 5.25
N VAL A 303 -0.57 7.57 5.38
CA VAL A 303 -0.12 8.46 4.30
C VAL A 303 0.38 7.66 3.10
N GLU A 304 1.21 6.65 3.34
CA GLU A 304 1.69 5.73 2.31
C GLU A 304 0.52 5.11 1.53
N ARG A 305 -0.51 4.63 2.25
CA ARG A 305 -1.67 4.00 1.63
C ARG A 305 -2.51 4.99 0.82
N ILE A 306 -2.72 6.21 1.32
CA ILE A 306 -3.49 7.23 0.59
C ILE A 306 -2.74 7.71 -0.64
N LEU A 307 -1.42 7.89 -0.56
CA LEU A 307 -0.59 8.20 -1.73
C LEU A 307 -0.65 7.09 -2.78
N ALA A 308 -0.69 5.83 -2.37
CA ALA A 308 -0.89 4.70 -3.27
C ALA A 308 -2.21 4.83 -4.05
N ILE A 309 -3.33 4.95 -3.32
CA ILE A 309 -4.66 5.07 -3.92
C ILE A 309 -4.77 6.32 -4.78
N ALA A 310 -4.22 7.45 -4.33
CA ALA A 310 -4.22 8.70 -5.09
C ALA A 310 -3.43 8.57 -6.41
N THR A 311 -2.32 7.82 -6.40
CA THR A 311 -1.52 7.57 -7.60
C THR A 311 -2.23 6.61 -8.55
N GLU A 312 -2.88 5.56 -8.04
CA GLU A 312 -3.73 4.67 -8.84
C GLU A 312 -4.86 5.45 -9.52
N LEU A 313 -5.59 6.28 -8.76
CA LEU A 313 -6.65 7.15 -9.29
C LEU A 313 -6.13 8.15 -10.33
N ALA A 314 -4.93 8.68 -10.13
CA ALA A 314 -4.28 9.60 -11.06
C ALA A 314 -3.94 8.95 -12.41
N VAL A 315 -3.53 7.68 -12.40
CA VAL A 315 -3.07 6.95 -13.59
C VAL A 315 -4.21 6.24 -14.30
N GLU A 316 -5.02 5.49 -13.56
CA GLU A 316 -6.09 4.63 -14.10
C GLU A 316 -7.42 5.36 -14.22
N GLY A 317 -7.64 6.39 -13.39
CA GLY A 317 -8.96 6.98 -13.21
C GLY A 317 -9.96 5.98 -12.65
N ARG A 318 -11.24 6.15 -13.00
CA ARG A 318 -12.31 5.18 -12.75
C ARG A 318 -12.92 4.79 -14.09
N GLU A 319 -12.95 3.49 -14.39
CA GLU A 319 -13.48 2.97 -15.65
C GLU A 319 -12.84 3.63 -16.89
N GLY A 320 -11.56 4.06 -16.77
CA GLY A 320 -10.83 4.78 -17.82
C GLY A 320 -11.09 6.29 -17.89
N HIS A 321 -11.93 6.84 -17.02
CA HIS A 321 -12.20 8.27 -16.93
C HIS A 321 -11.37 8.94 -15.82
N PRO A 322 -10.76 10.11 -16.07
CA PRO A 322 -10.02 10.84 -15.05
C PRO A 322 -10.92 11.24 -13.86
N VAL A 323 -10.47 10.96 -12.64
CA VAL A 323 -11.19 11.31 -11.41
C VAL A 323 -10.36 12.27 -10.57
N GLY A 324 -11.03 13.30 -10.04
CA GLY A 324 -10.44 14.24 -9.10
C GLY A 324 -10.91 13.96 -7.70
N CYS A 325 -9.99 13.88 -6.74
CA CYS A 325 -10.29 13.48 -5.37
C CYS A 325 -9.56 14.37 -4.35
N LEU A 326 -10.14 14.55 -3.17
CA LEU A 326 -9.52 15.25 -2.04
C LEU A 326 -9.58 14.36 -0.80
N PHE A 327 -8.42 14.00 -0.26
CA PHE A 327 -8.27 13.32 1.01
C PHE A 327 -7.79 14.30 2.07
N VAL A 328 -8.48 14.37 3.22
CA VAL A 328 -8.12 15.20 4.38
C VAL A 328 -7.81 14.30 5.56
N LEU A 329 -6.57 14.32 6.04
CA LEU A 329 -6.07 13.42 7.08
C LEU A 329 -5.71 14.21 8.34
N GLY A 330 -6.24 13.82 9.50
CA GLY A 330 -5.87 14.45 10.76
C GLY A 330 -6.82 14.13 11.92
N ASN A 331 -6.98 15.07 12.83
CA ASN A 331 -7.99 14.99 13.88
C ASN A 331 -9.38 15.25 13.28
N SER A 332 -10.20 14.21 13.22
CA SER A 332 -11.52 14.26 12.58
C SER A 332 -12.49 15.24 13.24
N GLU A 333 -12.45 15.41 14.57
CA GLU A 333 -13.34 16.34 15.28
C GLU A 333 -13.06 17.79 14.89
N LYS A 334 -11.76 18.16 14.84
CA LYS A 334 -11.34 19.50 14.41
C LYS A 334 -11.64 19.74 12.93
N ILE A 335 -11.40 18.74 12.09
CA ILE A 335 -11.71 18.82 10.66
C ILE A 335 -13.23 18.99 10.47
N SER A 336 -14.05 18.22 11.17
CA SER A 336 -15.50 18.23 11.01
C SER A 336 -16.15 19.58 11.27
N ALA A 337 -15.55 20.43 12.13
CA ALA A 337 -15.99 21.80 12.35
C ALA A 337 -15.97 22.69 11.08
N TYR A 338 -15.16 22.32 10.09
CA TYR A 338 -15.01 23.00 8.80
C TYR A 338 -15.57 22.16 7.65
N THR A 339 -16.46 21.21 7.91
CA THR A 339 -17.05 20.38 6.85
C THR A 339 -18.56 20.35 6.90
N LYS A 340 -19.19 20.24 5.74
CA LYS A 340 -20.63 19.98 5.60
C LYS A 340 -20.86 18.77 4.69
N PRO A 341 -21.75 17.83 5.06
CA PRO A 341 -22.05 16.69 4.19
C PRO A 341 -22.80 17.16 2.93
N LEU A 342 -22.33 16.77 1.75
CA LEU A 342 -23.07 16.93 0.48
C LEU A 342 -24.01 15.76 0.23
N ILE A 343 -23.63 14.58 0.73
CA ILE A 343 -24.38 13.34 0.65
C ILE A 343 -24.49 12.70 2.04
N LEU A 344 -25.37 11.70 2.16
CA LEU A 344 -25.38 10.83 3.33
C LEU A 344 -24.03 10.13 3.47
N ASN A 345 -23.55 10.01 4.71
CA ASN A 345 -22.24 9.44 4.97
C ASN A 345 -22.23 7.91 4.69
N PRO A 346 -21.50 7.43 3.66
CA PRO A 346 -21.50 6.02 3.30
C PRO A 346 -20.76 5.14 4.31
N PHE A 347 -19.95 5.73 5.21
CA PHE A 347 -19.19 4.99 6.23
C PHE A 347 -19.90 4.92 7.58
N PHE A 348 -21.07 5.56 7.73
CA PHE A 348 -21.82 5.54 8.98
C PHE A 348 -22.39 4.13 9.25
N GLY A 349 -22.29 3.67 10.50
CA GLY A 349 -22.78 2.36 10.93
C GLY A 349 -21.80 1.19 10.75
N TYR A 350 -20.71 1.36 9.99
CA TYR A 350 -19.67 0.34 9.83
C TYR A 350 -18.62 0.40 10.95
N LYS A 351 -18.09 -0.76 11.33
CA LYS A 351 -17.02 -0.86 12.33
C LYS A 351 -15.77 -0.18 11.80
N GLU A 352 -15.01 0.45 12.70
CA GLU A 352 -13.78 1.19 12.33
C GLU A 352 -12.76 0.34 11.56
N GLU A 353 -12.67 -0.96 11.86
CA GLU A 353 -11.78 -1.89 11.16
C GLU A 353 -12.16 -2.13 9.70
N ASP A 354 -13.46 -2.16 9.40
CA ASP A 354 -13.98 -2.41 8.06
C ASP A 354 -13.79 -1.18 7.17
N ARG A 355 -13.93 0.01 7.75
CA ARG A 355 -13.73 1.32 7.08
C ARG A 355 -12.35 1.93 7.31
N ASN A 356 -11.33 1.13 7.59
CA ASN A 356 -9.96 1.62 7.68
C ASN A 356 -9.28 1.56 6.30
N ILE A 357 -8.60 2.62 5.87
CA ILE A 357 -7.92 2.70 4.57
C ILE A 357 -6.79 1.66 4.40
N LEU A 358 -6.24 1.17 5.53
CA LEU A 358 -5.25 0.10 5.53
C LEU A 358 -5.86 -1.27 5.23
N ASN A 359 -7.20 -1.39 5.28
CA ASN A 359 -7.91 -2.59 4.85
C ASN A 359 -7.80 -2.71 3.31
N PRO A 360 -7.23 -3.79 2.75
CA PRO A 360 -7.11 -3.96 1.31
C PRO A 360 -8.44 -4.01 0.55
N PHE A 361 -9.54 -4.39 1.23
CA PHE A 361 -10.87 -4.42 0.62
C PHE A 361 -11.49 -3.04 0.43
N MET A 362 -10.87 -1.99 0.97
CA MET A 362 -11.34 -0.61 0.88
C MET A 362 -11.02 0.05 -0.47
N ASP A 363 -10.19 -0.58 -1.32
CA ASP A 363 -9.69 0.03 -2.55
C ASP A 363 -10.82 0.35 -3.53
N GLU A 364 -11.66 -0.63 -3.85
CA GLU A 364 -12.79 -0.41 -4.75
C GLU A 364 -13.81 0.55 -4.15
N THR A 365 -14.08 0.49 -2.84
CA THR A 365 -15.00 1.43 -2.19
C THR A 365 -14.51 2.87 -2.27
N VAL A 366 -13.23 3.11 -2.03
CA VAL A 366 -12.66 4.46 -2.13
C VAL A 366 -12.60 4.91 -3.58
N LYS A 367 -12.24 4.03 -4.52
CA LYS A 367 -12.26 4.34 -5.96
C LYS A 367 -13.67 4.70 -6.42
N GLU A 368 -14.69 3.93 -6.04
CA GLU A 368 -16.08 4.20 -6.40
C GLU A 368 -16.58 5.53 -5.82
N LEU A 369 -16.34 5.78 -4.53
CA LEU A 369 -16.75 7.01 -3.87
C LEU A 369 -15.93 8.24 -4.31
N SER A 370 -14.77 8.05 -4.94
CA SER A 370 -13.93 9.16 -5.42
C SER A 370 -14.54 9.93 -6.59
N SER A 371 -15.50 9.32 -7.30
CA SER A 371 -16.28 9.96 -8.36
C SER A 371 -17.27 11.01 -7.82
N ILE A 372 -17.53 11.01 -6.52
CA ILE A 372 -18.50 11.93 -5.88
C ILE A 372 -17.81 13.26 -5.54
N ASP A 373 -18.58 14.35 -5.54
CA ASP A 373 -18.07 15.66 -5.13
C ASP A 373 -17.83 15.75 -3.62
N GLY A 374 -16.83 16.54 -3.23
CA GLY A 374 -16.38 16.70 -1.86
C GLY A 374 -15.10 15.92 -1.51
N ALA A 375 -14.82 15.86 -0.21
CA ALA A 375 -13.61 15.28 0.35
C ALA A 375 -13.89 13.99 1.14
N PHE A 376 -12.89 13.12 1.18
CA PHE A 376 -12.76 12.08 2.20
C PHE A 376 -12.16 12.66 3.46
N ILE A 377 -12.82 12.45 4.60
CA ILE A 377 -12.28 12.81 5.91
C ILE A 377 -11.75 11.55 6.57
N ILE A 378 -10.46 11.56 6.89
CA ILE A 378 -9.71 10.39 7.36
C ILE A 378 -9.05 10.73 8.69
N ARG A 379 -9.30 9.90 9.70
CA ARG A 379 -8.62 10.02 11.00
C ARG A 379 -7.16 9.59 10.86
N GLY A 380 -6.26 10.17 11.65
CA GLY A 380 -4.82 9.90 11.53
C GLY A 380 -4.36 8.43 11.70
N ASP A 381 -5.22 7.54 12.21
CA ASP A 381 -5.01 6.09 12.29
C ASP A 381 -5.61 5.29 11.12
N GLY A 382 -6.17 5.97 10.11
CA GLY A 382 -6.63 5.40 8.86
C GLY A 382 -8.14 5.18 8.76
N VAL A 383 -8.92 5.47 9.80
CA VAL A 383 -10.39 5.29 9.75
C VAL A 383 -11.04 6.35 8.84
N LEU A 384 -11.78 5.89 7.84
CA LEU A 384 -12.62 6.73 6.98
C LEU A 384 -13.85 7.19 7.78
N VAL A 385 -13.92 8.50 8.00
CA VAL A 385 -14.98 9.13 8.78
C VAL A 385 -16.16 9.48 7.88
N SER A 386 -15.90 10.08 6.73
CA SER A 386 -16.91 10.44 5.73
C SER A 386 -16.32 10.51 4.32
N ALA A 387 -17.17 10.36 3.31
CA ALA A 387 -16.93 10.76 1.92
C ALA A 387 -17.97 11.80 1.51
N GLY A 388 -17.66 12.57 0.47
CA GLY A 388 -18.56 13.61 -0.04
C GLY A 388 -18.78 14.77 0.94
N SER A 389 -17.73 15.16 1.66
CA SER A 389 -17.76 16.28 2.60
C SER A 389 -17.25 17.56 1.95
N LEU A 390 -18.09 18.59 1.85
CA LEU A 390 -17.67 19.91 1.40
C LEU A 390 -16.81 20.56 2.47
N ILE A 391 -15.63 21.03 2.07
CA ILE A 391 -14.75 21.82 2.93
C ILE A 391 -15.23 23.27 2.94
N HIS A 392 -15.51 23.78 4.13
CA HIS A 392 -15.93 25.14 4.40
C HIS A 392 -14.97 25.79 5.42
N ALA A 393 -13.72 25.95 5.00
CA ALA A 393 -12.69 26.66 5.74
C ALA A 393 -12.65 28.14 5.30
N PRO A 394 -12.24 29.08 6.18
CA PRO A 394 -12.04 30.47 5.80
C PRO A 394 -11.09 30.60 4.60
N GLU A 395 -11.40 31.50 3.67
CA GLU A 395 -10.48 31.83 2.58
C GLU A 395 -9.32 32.67 3.15
N TYR A 396 -8.21 32.00 3.42
CA TYR A 396 -6.95 32.68 3.68
C TYR A 396 -6.31 33.09 2.36
N ALA A 397 -5.55 34.18 2.32
CA ALA A 397 -4.78 34.56 1.14
C ALA A 397 -3.73 33.47 0.85
N HIS A 398 -3.99 32.63 -0.15
CA HIS A 398 -3.10 31.56 -0.58
C HIS A 398 -2.48 31.90 -1.94
N SER A 399 -1.16 31.77 -2.07
CA SER A 399 -0.44 31.96 -3.33
C SER A 399 -0.47 30.69 -4.17
N LEU A 400 -1.67 30.23 -4.56
CA LEU A 400 -1.78 29.10 -5.45
C LEU A 400 -1.50 29.52 -6.91
N PRO A 401 -0.70 28.74 -7.66
CA PRO A 401 -0.53 28.96 -9.09
C PRO A 401 -1.87 28.96 -9.83
N SER A 402 -1.94 29.74 -10.92
CA SER A 402 -3.13 29.74 -11.79
C SER A 402 -3.37 28.36 -12.40
N GLY A 403 -4.66 28.00 -12.56
CA GLY A 403 -5.09 26.72 -13.13
C GLY A 403 -5.34 25.60 -12.10
N LEU A 404 -5.30 25.89 -10.80
CA LEU A 404 -5.71 24.97 -9.74
C LEU A 404 -7.20 25.16 -9.40
N GLY A 405 -7.96 24.05 -9.34
CA GLY A 405 -9.40 24.06 -9.10
C GLY A 405 -9.82 24.12 -7.63
N SER A 406 -11.13 24.10 -7.37
CA SER A 406 -11.75 24.24 -6.04
C SER A 406 -11.21 23.27 -4.98
N ARG A 407 -10.90 22.02 -5.35
CA ARG A 407 -10.31 21.03 -4.41
C ARG A 407 -8.92 21.44 -3.89
N HIS A 408 -8.12 22.14 -4.70
CA HIS A 408 -6.80 22.63 -4.28
C HIS A 408 -6.94 23.82 -3.32
N ALA A 409 -7.84 24.76 -3.62
CA ALA A 409 -8.15 25.89 -2.75
C ALA A 409 -8.70 25.42 -1.39
N ALA A 410 -9.60 24.42 -1.42
CA ALA A 410 -10.11 23.76 -0.21
C ALA A 410 -8.99 23.12 0.61
N ALA A 411 -8.07 22.38 -0.04
CA ALA A 411 -6.93 21.74 0.62
C ALA A 411 -5.99 22.76 1.27
N ALA A 412 -5.64 23.83 0.57
CA ALA A 412 -4.81 24.90 1.10
C ALA A 412 -5.48 25.56 2.32
N SER A 413 -6.76 25.92 2.20
CA SER A 413 -7.50 26.62 3.25
C SER A 413 -7.68 25.78 4.52
N ILE A 414 -8.07 24.50 4.39
CA ILE A 414 -8.27 23.64 5.56
C ILE A 414 -6.96 23.29 6.27
N THR A 415 -5.87 23.07 5.52
CA THR A 415 -4.57 22.74 6.13
C THR A 415 -3.95 23.94 6.84
N GLN A 416 -4.40 25.17 6.54
CA GLN A 416 -4.05 26.38 7.27
C GLN A 416 -4.94 26.59 8.50
N ALA A 417 -6.23 26.25 8.42
CA ALA A 417 -7.16 26.34 9.55
C ALA A 417 -6.95 25.26 10.62
N VAL A 418 -6.59 24.05 10.21
CA VAL A 418 -6.49 22.86 11.07
C VAL A 418 -5.15 22.17 10.83
N ASP A 419 -4.60 21.61 11.90
CA ASP A 419 -3.40 20.79 11.84
C ASP A 419 -3.68 19.43 11.15
N CYS A 420 -3.78 19.46 9.82
CA CYS A 420 -4.05 18.29 8.98
C CYS A 420 -3.12 18.23 7.76
N LEU A 421 -3.19 17.11 7.06
CA LEU A 421 -2.51 16.83 5.79
C LEU A 421 -3.58 16.61 4.72
N CYS A 422 -3.43 17.20 3.54
CA CYS A 422 -4.35 16.94 2.44
C CYS A 422 -3.62 16.34 1.23
N VAL A 423 -4.26 15.41 0.53
CA VAL A 423 -3.79 14.85 -0.75
C VAL A 423 -4.87 15.11 -1.78
N VAL A 424 -4.49 15.80 -2.87
CA VAL A 424 -5.38 16.15 -3.96
C VAL A 424 -4.96 15.40 -5.22
N VAL A 425 -5.92 14.76 -5.87
CA VAL A 425 -5.80 14.21 -7.22
C VAL A 425 -6.53 15.16 -8.18
N SER A 426 -5.81 15.67 -9.18
CA SER A 426 -6.38 16.54 -10.20
C SER A 426 -7.01 15.72 -11.33
N ALA A 427 -8.32 15.91 -11.57
CA ALA A 427 -9.02 15.25 -12.67
C ALA A 427 -8.48 15.66 -14.05
N SER A 428 -8.05 16.92 -14.23
CA SER A 428 -7.63 17.42 -15.54
C SER A 428 -6.19 17.09 -15.90
N THR A 429 -5.32 16.93 -14.90
CA THR A 429 -3.88 16.75 -15.11
C THR A 429 -3.35 15.41 -14.63
N GLY A 430 -4.15 14.62 -13.90
CA GLY A 430 -3.67 13.40 -13.22
C GLY A 430 -2.60 13.69 -12.17
N GLN A 431 -2.44 14.95 -11.74
CA GLN A 431 -1.39 15.31 -10.79
C GLN A 431 -1.83 15.03 -9.36
N VAL A 432 -1.00 14.30 -8.61
CA VAL A 432 -1.13 14.15 -7.16
C VAL A 432 -0.32 15.26 -6.46
N THR A 433 -0.99 16.02 -5.59
CA THR A 433 -0.42 17.13 -4.84
C THR A 433 -0.70 16.97 -3.36
N LEU A 434 0.32 17.13 -2.54
CA LEU A 434 0.20 17.12 -1.08
C LEU A 434 0.15 18.56 -0.56
N PHE A 435 -0.73 18.81 0.41
CA PHE A 435 -0.92 20.12 1.04
C PHE A 435 -0.70 20.04 2.55
N ARG A 436 0.02 21.03 3.07
CA ARG A 436 0.32 21.14 4.50
C ARG A 436 0.48 22.62 4.88
N ARG A 437 -0.31 23.10 5.85
CA ARG A 437 -0.23 24.50 6.33
C ARG A 437 -0.37 25.54 5.22
N GLY A 438 -1.23 25.28 4.24
CA GLY A 438 -1.42 26.15 3.07
C GLY A 438 -0.40 25.95 1.96
N GLU A 439 0.72 25.27 2.23
CA GLU A 439 1.79 25.01 1.25
C GLU A 439 1.51 23.77 0.41
N MET A 440 1.90 23.80 -0.87
CA MET A 440 1.70 22.71 -1.82
C MET A 440 3.02 22.04 -2.23
N LEU A 441 3.01 20.72 -2.35
CA LEU A 441 4.10 19.91 -2.93
C LEU A 441 3.53 18.96 -3.99
N PRO A 442 3.77 19.23 -5.28
CA PRO A 442 3.46 18.30 -6.34
C PRO A 442 4.33 17.04 -6.26
N LEU A 443 3.70 15.87 -6.14
CA LEU A 443 4.39 14.58 -6.08
C LEU A 443 4.59 13.96 -7.47
N MET A 444 3.76 14.36 -8.43
CA MET A 444 3.87 13.96 -9.83
C MET A 444 4.20 15.15 -10.72
N GLU A 445 4.97 14.90 -11.78
CA GLU A 445 5.20 15.91 -12.82
C GLU A 445 3.91 16.14 -13.62
N LYS A 446 3.73 17.36 -14.13
CA LYS A 446 2.65 17.62 -15.09
C LYS A 446 2.96 16.81 -16.35
N VAL A 447 2.05 15.93 -16.74
CA VAL A 447 2.07 15.38 -18.09
C VAL A 447 1.87 16.56 -19.04
N LEU A 448 2.93 16.94 -19.77
CA LEU A 448 2.83 17.86 -20.88
C LEU A 448 1.94 17.20 -21.93
N VAL A 449 0.64 17.47 -21.89
CA VAL A 449 -0.26 17.12 -22.99
C VAL A 449 0.27 17.87 -24.20
N ARG A 450 0.92 17.16 -25.12
CA ARG A 450 1.16 17.69 -26.47
C ARG A 450 -0.21 17.94 -27.07
N THR A 451 -0.67 19.19 -27.04
CA THR A 451 -1.70 19.68 -27.95
C THR A 451 -1.26 19.30 -29.36
N ARG A 452 -1.95 18.32 -29.95
CA ARG A 452 -1.84 18.03 -31.39
C ARG A 452 -2.55 19.09 -32.18
#